data_AF-A0AAX3JPM1-F1
#
_entry.id   AF-A0AAX3JPM1-F1
#
_cell.length_a   1.000
_cell.length_b   1.000
_cell.length_c   1.000
_cell.angle_alpha   90.00
_cell.angle_beta   90.00
_cell.angle_gamma   90.00
#
_symmetry.space_group_name_H-M   'P 1'
#
loop_
_entity.id
_entity.type
_entity.pdbx_description
1 polymer ?
#
loop_
_entity_poly.entity_id
_entity_poly.type
_entity_poly.pdbx_seq_one_letter_code
_entity_poly.pdbx_strand_id
1 'polypeptide(L)'
;MGLPQSVITRQMVLSELIKAGINQEIAEDLSYRYYKNELTHKDIEYLKENFDIKLEKVQDSLKADIEKVESNLKFEIEKVDAGLKAEIKELDNKIDTKFTELDNKIDNVRNELKSDIEKLDAGLRAEIKASHTELDNKIDTKFTELDNKIDKVETSLKSDIASVSNEVALIRKDMDLVRKDMEINKMELNSQLVKITSKLESSFKLHYWMFGTVITLFVGIFLTLISILNK
;
A
#
# COMPACT_ATOMS: atom_id res chain seq x y z
N MET A 1 -3.48 -126.73 25.26
CA MET A 1 -2.04 -126.38 25.32
C MET A 1 -1.96 -124.98 25.88
N GLY A 2 -1.53 -124.81 27.13
CA GLY A 2 -1.23 -123.48 27.65
C GLY A 2 -0.01 -122.94 26.92
N LEU A 3 -0.08 -121.68 26.48
CA LEU A 3 1.08 -120.98 25.92
C LEU A 3 2.25 -121.08 26.91
N PRO A 4 3.50 -121.27 26.46
CA PRO A 4 4.66 -121.30 27.35
C PRO A 4 4.71 -119.98 28.12
N GLN A 5 4.54 -120.03 29.45
CA GLN A 5 4.74 -118.87 30.29
C GLN A 5 6.21 -118.49 30.23
N SER A 6 6.51 -117.27 29.77
CA SER A 6 7.85 -116.70 29.84
C SER A 6 8.27 -116.66 31.30
N VAL A 7 9.32 -117.41 31.67
CA VAL A 7 9.87 -117.40 33.02
C VAL A 7 10.57 -116.05 33.24
N ILE A 8 10.02 -115.22 34.11
CA ILE A 8 10.65 -113.96 34.52
C ILE A 8 11.81 -114.29 35.45
N THR A 9 13.03 -114.04 35.00
CA THR A 9 14.24 -114.27 35.81
C THR A 9 14.54 -113.06 36.71
N ARG A 10 15.25 -113.27 37.83
CA ARG A 10 15.74 -112.16 38.69
C ARG A 10 16.49 -111.10 37.88
N GLN A 11 17.32 -111.53 36.93
CA GLN A 11 18.11 -110.62 36.10
C GLN A 11 17.25 -109.74 35.20
N MET A 12 16.13 -110.28 34.68
CA MET A 12 15.17 -109.49 33.92
C MET A 12 14.55 -108.41 34.79
N VAL A 13 14.12 -108.74 36.01
CA VAL A 13 13.51 -107.78 36.95
C VAL A 13 14.52 -106.73 37.38
N LEU A 14 15.74 -107.13 37.74
CA LEU A 14 16.82 -106.21 38.07
C LEU A 14 17.09 -105.22 36.93
N SER A 15 17.17 -105.72 35.69
CA SER A 15 17.38 -104.86 34.53
C SER A 15 16.25 -103.85 34.34
N GLU A 16 14.99 -104.28 34.49
CA GLU A 16 13.84 -103.37 34.37
C GLU A 16 13.77 -102.34 35.50
N LEU A 17 14.09 -102.71 36.74
CA LEU A 17 14.15 -101.77 37.87
C LEU A 17 15.25 -100.71 37.69
N ILE A 18 16.43 -101.11 37.18
CA ILE A 18 17.51 -100.18 36.85
C ILE A 18 17.10 -99.26 35.69
N LYS A 19 16.45 -99.80 34.63
CA LYS A 19 15.90 -98.98 33.53
C LYS A 19 14.85 -97.98 34.01
N ALA A 20 14.06 -98.34 35.01
CA ALA A 20 13.11 -97.45 35.67
C ALA A 20 13.80 -96.40 36.59
N GLY A 21 15.13 -96.39 36.67
CA GLY A 21 15.91 -95.40 37.41
C GLY A 21 16.01 -95.69 38.91
N ILE A 22 15.69 -96.91 39.36
CA ILE A 22 15.90 -97.33 40.74
C ILE A 22 17.41 -97.55 40.95
N ASN A 23 17.92 -97.05 42.08
CA ASN A 23 19.32 -97.24 42.44
C ASN A 23 19.69 -98.72 42.42
N GLN A 24 20.86 -99.04 41.89
CA GLN A 24 21.28 -100.42 41.66
C GLN A 24 21.23 -101.29 42.92
N GLU A 25 21.63 -100.79 44.09
CA GLU A 25 21.59 -101.54 45.34
C GLU A 25 20.15 -101.89 45.75
N ILE A 26 19.23 -100.92 45.60
CA ILE A 26 17.80 -101.10 45.89
C ILE A 26 17.17 -102.04 44.86
N ALA A 27 17.52 -101.92 43.58
CA ALA A 27 17.04 -102.79 42.51
C ALA A 27 17.52 -104.24 42.68
N GLU A 28 18.75 -104.46 43.17
CA GLU A 28 19.31 -105.78 43.48
C GLU A 28 18.57 -106.48 44.63
N ASP A 29 18.19 -105.73 45.67
CA ASP A 29 17.39 -106.22 46.80
C ASP A 29 15.94 -106.51 46.37
N LEU A 30 15.27 -105.57 45.70
CA LEU A 30 13.90 -105.73 45.23
C LEU A 30 13.73 -106.87 44.22
N SER A 31 14.67 -107.00 43.28
CA SER A 31 14.66 -108.12 42.31
C SER A 31 14.88 -109.47 43.00
N TYR A 32 15.71 -109.51 44.04
CA TYR A 32 15.91 -110.72 44.85
C TYR A 32 14.63 -111.09 45.60
N ARG A 33 14.02 -110.14 46.31
CA ARG A 33 12.74 -110.33 47.04
C ARG A 33 11.61 -110.74 46.11
N TYR A 34 11.49 -110.11 44.94
CA TYR A 34 10.53 -110.52 43.91
C TYR A 34 10.72 -111.98 43.47
N TYR A 35 11.96 -112.38 43.15
CA TYR A 35 12.25 -113.74 42.69
C TYR A 35 12.01 -114.81 43.76
N LYS A 36 12.14 -114.45 45.03
CA LYS A 36 11.83 -115.33 46.18
C LYS A 36 10.36 -115.30 46.62
N ASN A 37 9.50 -114.51 45.96
CA ASN A 37 8.13 -114.22 46.39
C ASN A 37 8.06 -113.60 47.80
N GLU A 38 9.11 -112.87 48.18
CA GLU A 38 9.26 -112.15 49.45
C GLU A 38 9.05 -110.64 49.29
N LEU A 39 8.65 -110.18 48.09
CA LEU A 39 8.33 -108.78 47.86
C LEU A 39 7.05 -108.42 48.62
N THR A 40 7.13 -107.37 49.43
CA THR A 40 6.04 -106.96 50.32
C THR A 40 5.35 -105.69 49.83
N HIS A 41 4.15 -105.44 50.35
CA HIS A 41 3.47 -104.16 50.12
C HIS A 41 4.32 -102.97 50.57
N LYS A 42 5.06 -103.11 51.67
CA LYS A 42 5.95 -102.04 52.19
C LYS A 42 7.06 -101.68 51.20
N ASP A 43 7.58 -102.67 50.46
CA ASP A 43 8.61 -102.42 49.45
C ASP A 43 8.05 -101.55 48.30
N ILE A 44 6.79 -101.80 47.90
CA ILE A 44 6.08 -101.01 46.88
C ILE A 44 5.67 -99.64 47.42
N GLU A 45 5.21 -99.58 48.67
CA GLU A 45 4.86 -98.33 49.38
C GLU A 45 6.06 -97.39 49.46
N TYR A 46 7.24 -97.90 49.84
CA TYR A 46 8.48 -97.14 49.87
C TYR A 46 8.86 -96.56 48.50
N LEU A 47 8.75 -97.35 47.43
CA LEU A 47 9.01 -96.88 46.08
C LEU A 47 8.03 -95.76 45.69
N LYS A 48 6.73 -95.96 45.97
CA LYS A 48 5.69 -94.97 45.69
C LYS A 48 5.97 -93.66 46.43
N GLU A 49 6.23 -93.72 47.74
CA GLU A 49 6.55 -92.53 48.55
C GLU A 49 7.77 -91.79 48.00
N ASN A 50 8.83 -92.50 47.61
CA ASN A 50 10.03 -91.87 47.04
C ASN A 50 9.73 -91.20 45.68
N PHE A 51 8.91 -91.83 44.84
CA PHE A 51 8.45 -91.22 43.59
C PHE A 51 7.59 -89.97 43.85
N ASP A 52 6.62 -90.05 44.75
CA ASP A 52 5.75 -88.93 45.12
C ASP A 52 6.57 -87.75 45.67
N ILE A 53 7.56 -88.01 46.55
CA ILE A 53 8.48 -86.98 47.07
C ILE A 53 9.31 -86.33 45.95
N LYS A 54 9.83 -87.13 45.00
CA LYS A 54 10.59 -86.58 43.88
C LYS A 54 9.71 -85.72 42.98
N LEU A 55 8.47 -86.15 42.74
CA LEU A 55 7.50 -85.41 41.94
C LEU A 55 7.12 -84.09 42.61
N GLU A 56 6.87 -84.11 43.91
CA GLU A 56 6.58 -82.90 44.71
C GLU A 56 7.75 -81.91 44.64
N LYS A 57 9.00 -82.37 44.80
CA LYS A 57 10.19 -81.51 44.66
C LYS A 57 10.32 -80.89 43.27
N VAL A 58 10.03 -81.66 42.21
CA VAL A 58 10.05 -81.14 40.83
C VAL A 58 8.95 -80.10 40.64
N GLN A 59 7.74 -80.35 41.15
CA GLN A 59 6.63 -79.42 41.09
C GLN A 59 6.95 -78.11 41.82
N ASP A 60 7.49 -78.20 43.03
CA ASP A 60 7.88 -77.03 43.82
C ASP A 60 8.99 -76.23 43.14
N SER A 61 10.00 -76.91 42.59
CA SER A 61 11.07 -76.25 41.82
C SER A 61 10.53 -75.53 40.60
N LEU A 62 9.67 -76.16 39.81
CA LEU A 62 9.07 -75.56 38.62
C LEU A 62 8.17 -74.36 38.99
N LYS A 63 7.40 -74.47 40.07
CA LYS A 63 6.57 -73.37 40.56
C LYS A 63 7.44 -72.18 40.96
N ALA A 64 8.53 -72.41 41.69
CA ALA A 64 9.46 -71.34 42.06
C ALA A 64 10.13 -70.69 40.83
N ASP A 65 10.50 -71.48 39.82
CA ASP A 65 11.06 -70.95 38.57
C ASP A 65 10.03 -70.11 37.80
N ILE A 66 8.76 -70.55 37.75
CA ILE A 66 7.66 -69.79 37.12
C ILE A 66 7.44 -68.46 37.85
N GLU A 67 7.30 -68.47 39.18
CA GLU A 67 7.12 -67.26 39.98
C GLU A 67 8.28 -66.26 39.78
N LYS A 68 9.51 -66.77 39.68
CA LYS A 68 10.69 -65.95 39.40
C LYS A 68 10.65 -65.34 37.99
N VAL A 69 10.26 -66.11 36.98
CA VAL A 69 10.11 -65.62 35.61
C VAL A 69 9.01 -64.56 35.52
N GLU A 70 7.85 -64.80 36.14
CA GLU A 70 6.74 -63.84 36.19
C GLU A 70 7.16 -62.52 36.85
N SER A 71 7.85 -62.60 38.00
CA SER A 71 8.36 -61.41 38.68
C SER A 71 9.36 -60.63 37.83
N ASN A 72 10.27 -61.32 37.13
CA ASN A 72 11.24 -60.68 36.25
C ASN A 72 10.58 -60.01 35.04
N LEU A 73 9.62 -60.68 34.40
CA LEU A 73 8.88 -60.12 33.27
C LEU A 73 8.07 -58.89 33.68
N LYS A 74 7.40 -58.94 34.84
CA LYS A 74 6.68 -57.78 35.38
C LYS A 74 7.62 -56.60 35.60
N PHE A 75 8.79 -56.83 36.19
CA PHE A 75 9.79 -55.78 36.40
C PHE A 75 10.29 -55.16 35.09
N GLU A 76 10.62 -55.97 34.08
CA GLU A 76 11.06 -55.46 32.77
C GLU A 76 9.94 -54.68 32.06
N ILE A 77 8.68 -55.13 32.15
CA ILE A 77 7.53 -54.38 31.61
C ILE A 77 7.39 -53.01 32.29
N GLU A 78 7.46 -52.96 33.62
CA GLU A 78 7.38 -51.70 34.38
C GLU A 78 8.53 -50.76 34.01
N LYS A 79 9.73 -51.29 33.82
CA LYS A 79 10.91 -50.52 33.40
C LYS A 79 10.74 -49.95 31.98
N VAL A 80 10.24 -50.74 31.03
CA VAL A 80 9.97 -50.30 29.66
C VAL A 80 8.87 -49.23 29.65
N ASP A 81 7.78 -49.43 30.39
CA ASP A 81 6.69 -48.45 30.49
C ASP A 81 7.18 -47.11 31.08
N ALA A 82 8.01 -47.15 32.12
CA ALA A 82 8.64 -45.95 32.69
C ALA A 82 9.56 -45.25 31.69
N GLY A 83 10.35 -46.01 30.92
CA GLY A 83 11.22 -45.48 29.86
C GLY A 83 10.43 -44.78 28.76
N LEU A 84 9.39 -45.43 28.24
CA LEU A 84 8.53 -44.86 27.20
C LEU A 84 7.82 -43.59 27.67
N LYS A 85 7.32 -43.55 28.91
CA LYS A 85 6.71 -42.34 29.51
C LYS A 85 7.71 -41.18 29.59
N ALA A 86 8.97 -41.46 29.92
CA ALA A 86 10.01 -40.44 29.97
C ALA A 86 10.33 -39.89 28.57
N GLU A 87 10.48 -40.77 27.58
CA GLU A 87 10.74 -40.38 26.18
C GLU A 87 9.59 -39.55 25.59
N ILE A 88 8.33 -39.95 25.82
CA ILE A 88 7.15 -39.17 25.39
C ILE A 88 7.19 -37.77 26.00
N LYS A 89 7.45 -37.65 27.30
CA LYS A 89 7.54 -36.35 27.97
C LYS A 89 8.67 -35.49 27.42
N GLU A 90 9.81 -36.08 27.07
CA GLU A 90 10.91 -35.35 26.44
C GLU A 90 10.54 -34.85 25.04
N LEU A 91 9.83 -35.66 24.26
CA LEU A 91 9.30 -35.28 22.95
C LEU A 91 8.28 -34.15 23.05
N ASP A 92 7.34 -34.21 24.01
CA ASP A 92 6.38 -33.13 24.26
C ASP A 92 7.10 -31.81 24.55
N ASN A 93 8.09 -31.83 25.45
CA ASN A 93 8.89 -30.63 25.77
C ASN A 93 9.65 -30.08 24.55
N LYS A 94 10.19 -30.97 23.69
CA LYS A 94 10.85 -30.57 22.44
C LYS A 94 9.86 -29.93 21.46
N ILE A 95 8.65 -30.47 21.36
CA ILE A 95 7.58 -29.93 20.53
C ILE A 95 7.18 -28.53 21.03
N ASP A 96 6.92 -28.37 22.33
CA ASP A 96 6.56 -27.08 22.93
C ASP A 96 7.65 -26.01 22.71
N THR A 97 8.92 -26.41 22.86
CA THR A 97 10.06 -25.54 22.59
C THR A 97 10.07 -25.10 21.12
N LYS A 98 9.82 -26.02 20.18
CA LYS A 98 9.77 -25.71 18.74
C LYS A 98 8.61 -24.81 18.36
N PHE A 99 7.44 -24.98 18.98
CA PHE A 99 6.32 -24.05 18.81
C PHE A 99 6.68 -22.66 19.30
N THR A 100 7.27 -22.53 20.49
CA THR A 100 7.72 -21.25 21.05
C THR A 100 8.76 -20.58 20.14
N GLU A 101 9.72 -21.34 19.60
CA GLU A 101 10.69 -20.81 18.63
C GLU A 101 10.03 -20.31 17.33
N LEU A 102 9.00 -21.01 16.85
CA LEU A 102 8.26 -20.62 15.64
C LEU A 102 7.42 -19.37 15.89
N ASP A 103 6.73 -19.26 17.02
CA ASP A 103 5.95 -18.07 17.39
C ASP A 103 6.86 -16.83 17.46
N ASN A 104 8.04 -16.95 18.09
CA ASN A 104 9.03 -15.88 18.13
C ASN A 104 9.51 -15.47 16.72
N LYS A 105 9.70 -16.43 15.81
CA LYS A 105 10.07 -16.14 14.41
C LYS A 105 8.95 -15.41 13.67
N ILE A 106 7.70 -15.83 13.88
CA ILE A 106 6.53 -15.18 13.29
C ILE A 106 6.40 -13.74 13.78
N ASP A 107 6.56 -13.51 15.08
CA ASP A 107 6.50 -12.17 15.66
C ASP A 107 7.62 -11.25 15.14
N ASN A 108 8.83 -11.77 14.99
CA ASN A 108 9.94 -11.02 14.40
C ASN A 108 9.63 -10.59 12.96
N VAL A 109 9.19 -11.53 12.10
CA VAL A 109 8.82 -11.22 10.71
C VAL A 109 7.68 -10.19 10.66
N ARG A 110 6.69 -10.31 11.54
CA ARG A 110 5.57 -9.36 11.62
C ARG A 110 6.05 -7.95 11.99
N ASN A 111 6.99 -7.84 12.92
CA ASN A 111 7.55 -6.56 13.33
C ASN A 111 8.43 -5.93 12.24
N GLU A 112 9.22 -6.74 11.53
CA GLU A 112 10.02 -6.29 10.38
C GLU A 112 9.11 -5.74 9.27
N LEU A 113 8.07 -6.50 8.87
CA LEU A 113 7.10 -6.06 7.86
C LEU A 113 6.37 -4.77 8.28
N LYS A 114 6.03 -4.63 9.56
CA LYS A 114 5.42 -3.39 10.07
C LYS A 114 6.36 -2.19 9.91
N SER A 115 7.64 -2.35 10.25
CA SER A 115 8.66 -1.30 10.10
C SER A 115 8.85 -0.90 8.64
N ASP A 116 8.86 -1.88 7.72
CA ASP A 116 9.02 -1.60 6.29
C ASP A 116 7.80 -0.88 5.71
N ILE A 117 6.58 -1.24 6.14
CA ILE A 117 5.35 -0.52 5.77
C ILE A 117 5.39 0.93 6.26
N GLU A 118 5.81 1.17 7.51
CA GLU A 118 5.92 2.52 8.07
C GLU A 118 6.95 3.38 7.30
N LYS A 119 8.10 2.80 6.92
CA LYS A 119 9.09 3.49 6.09
C LYS A 119 8.55 3.83 4.69
N LEU A 120 7.83 2.88 4.07
CA LEU A 120 7.23 3.10 2.75
C LEU A 120 6.18 4.21 2.78
N ASP A 121 5.29 4.21 3.79
CA ASP A 121 4.28 5.27 3.97
C ASP A 121 4.94 6.66 4.15
N ALA A 122 5.98 6.73 5.00
CA ALA A 122 6.73 7.96 5.19
C ALA A 122 7.42 8.46 3.90
N GLY A 123 7.99 7.53 3.12
CA GLY A 123 8.62 7.83 1.82
C GLY A 123 7.60 8.40 0.82
N LEU A 124 6.46 7.71 0.65
CA LEU A 124 5.39 8.16 -0.26
C LEU A 124 4.83 9.53 0.15
N ARG A 125 4.63 9.78 1.44
CA ARG A 125 4.18 11.10 1.94
C ARG A 125 5.19 12.20 1.60
N ALA A 126 6.48 11.92 1.72
CA ALA A 126 7.54 12.88 1.40
C ALA A 126 7.57 13.19 -0.10
N GLU A 127 7.47 12.17 -0.97
CA GLU A 127 7.41 12.33 -2.42
C GLU A 127 6.19 13.14 -2.87
N ILE A 128 5.00 12.83 -2.32
CA ILE A 128 3.77 13.58 -2.60
C ILE A 128 3.94 15.06 -2.20
N LYS A 129 4.49 15.33 -1.01
CA LYS A 129 4.73 16.70 -0.54
C LYS A 129 5.72 17.46 -1.43
N ALA A 130 6.79 16.79 -1.87
CA ALA A 130 7.77 17.37 -2.77
C ALA A 130 7.13 17.71 -4.14
N SER A 131 6.34 16.80 -4.70
CA SER A 131 5.62 17.02 -5.96
C SER A 131 4.62 18.18 -5.87
N HIS A 132 3.86 18.28 -4.77
CA HIS A 132 2.97 19.42 -4.53
C HIS A 132 3.73 20.75 -4.49
N THR A 133 4.86 20.78 -3.77
CA THR A 133 5.70 21.98 -3.66
C THR A 133 6.30 22.38 -5.02
N GLU A 134 6.69 21.41 -5.85
CA GLU A 134 7.18 21.67 -7.20
C GLU A 134 6.08 22.26 -8.11
N LEU A 135 4.86 21.74 -8.00
CA LEU A 135 3.70 22.24 -8.74
C LEU A 135 3.34 23.66 -8.31
N ASP A 136 3.29 23.95 -7.01
CA ASP A 136 3.05 25.30 -6.48
C ASP A 136 4.08 26.30 -7.05
N ASN A 137 5.37 25.96 -6.98
CA ASN A 137 6.43 26.81 -7.54
C ASN A 137 6.29 27.05 -9.05
N LYS A 138 5.89 26.02 -9.81
CA LYS A 138 5.63 26.16 -11.26
C LYS A 138 4.45 27.09 -11.53
N ILE A 139 3.39 26.97 -10.73
CA ILE A 139 2.20 27.83 -10.82
C ILE A 139 2.58 29.29 -10.52
N ASP A 140 3.30 29.54 -9.41
CA ASP A 140 3.74 30.88 -9.01
C ASP A 140 4.64 31.53 -10.06
N THR A 141 5.55 30.74 -10.65
CA THR A 141 6.41 31.20 -11.75
C THR A 141 5.57 31.62 -12.96
N LYS A 142 4.53 30.84 -13.32
CA LYS A 142 3.67 31.16 -14.46
C LYS A 142 2.79 32.38 -14.21
N PHE A 143 2.30 32.58 -12.98
CA PHE A 143 1.61 33.82 -12.61
C PHE A 143 2.54 35.03 -12.73
N THR A 144 3.76 34.94 -12.20
CA THR A 144 4.76 36.01 -12.32
C THR A 144 5.09 36.34 -13.78
N GLU A 145 5.23 35.32 -14.65
CA GLU A 145 5.43 35.54 -16.09
C GLU A 145 4.24 36.25 -16.75
N LEU A 146 3.00 35.94 -16.34
CA LEU A 146 1.79 36.57 -16.86
C LEU A 146 1.67 38.01 -16.38
N ASP A 147 1.91 38.29 -15.10
CA ASP A 147 1.89 39.65 -14.55
C ASP A 147 2.89 40.54 -15.28
N ASN A 148 4.12 40.06 -15.51
CA ASN A 148 5.12 40.79 -16.30
C ASN A 148 4.67 41.07 -17.75
N LYS A 149 3.90 40.17 -18.37
CA LYS A 149 3.34 40.40 -19.71
C LYS A 149 2.22 41.44 -19.67
N ILE A 150 1.38 41.41 -18.65
CA ILE A 150 0.32 42.41 -18.42
C ILE A 150 0.95 43.80 -18.23
N ASP A 151 1.96 43.93 -17.36
CA ASP A 151 2.66 45.19 -17.10
C ASP A 151 3.27 45.81 -18.36
N LYS A 152 3.87 44.97 -19.22
CA LYS A 152 4.42 45.40 -20.50
C LYS A 152 3.33 45.94 -21.44
N VAL A 153 2.20 45.24 -21.53
CA VAL A 153 1.06 45.68 -22.34
C VAL A 153 0.49 46.99 -21.79
N GLU A 154 0.31 47.10 -20.48
CA GLU A 154 -0.19 48.31 -19.83
C GLU A 154 0.74 49.51 -20.10
N THR A 155 2.06 49.31 -19.99
CA THR A 155 3.06 50.35 -20.27
C THR A 155 3.02 50.80 -21.73
N SER A 156 2.91 49.86 -22.67
CA SER A 156 2.77 50.16 -24.10
C SER A 156 1.51 50.99 -24.37
N LEU A 157 0.36 50.56 -23.84
CA LEU A 157 -0.90 51.28 -24.01
C LEU A 157 -0.86 52.69 -23.39
N LYS A 158 -0.23 52.85 -22.23
CA LYS A 158 -0.01 54.19 -21.62
C LYS A 158 0.81 55.09 -22.55
N SER A 159 1.87 54.55 -23.17
CA SER A 159 2.68 55.28 -24.14
C SER A 159 1.87 55.68 -25.37
N ASP A 160 1.10 54.76 -25.95
CA ASP A 160 0.26 55.02 -27.12
C ASP A 160 -0.79 56.10 -26.83
N ILE A 161 -1.46 56.02 -25.68
CA ILE A 161 -2.43 57.03 -25.22
C ILE A 161 -1.77 58.40 -25.04
N ALA A 162 -0.55 58.45 -24.49
CA ALA A 162 0.18 59.71 -24.32
C ALA A 162 0.56 60.33 -25.67
N SER A 163 0.98 59.51 -26.65
CA SER A 163 1.27 59.97 -28.01
C SER A 163 0.03 60.58 -28.68
N VAL A 164 -1.11 59.86 -28.65
CA VAL A 164 -2.38 60.36 -29.19
C VAL A 164 -2.82 61.64 -28.48
N SER A 165 -2.66 61.71 -27.16
CA SER A 165 -3.00 62.92 -26.38
C SER A 165 -2.19 64.13 -26.83
N ASN A 166 -0.90 63.93 -27.15
CA ASN A 166 -0.04 64.98 -27.67
C ASN A 166 -0.45 65.42 -29.10
N GLU A 167 -0.75 64.47 -29.99
CA GLU A 167 -1.25 64.78 -31.33
C GLU A 167 -2.56 65.59 -31.28
N VAL A 168 -3.51 65.20 -30.42
CA VAL A 168 -4.76 65.94 -30.22
C VAL A 168 -4.49 67.36 -29.69
N ALA A 169 -3.51 67.54 -28.80
CA ALA A 169 -3.14 68.85 -28.30
C ALA A 169 -2.57 69.77 -29.41
N LEU A 170 -1.75 69.21 -30.31
CA LEU A 170 -1.24 69.93 -31.47
C LEU A 170 -2.37 70.32 -32.43
N ILE A 171 -3.27 69.39 -32.75
CA ILE A 171 -4.45 69.68 -33.61
C ILE A 171 -5.31 70.79 -33.00
N ARG A 172 -5.52 70.78 -31.68
CA ARG A 172 -6.25 71.87 -31.00
C ARG A 172 -5.58 73.23 -31.19
N LYS A 173 -4.25 73.29 -31.07
CA LYS A 173 -3.48 74.51 -31.32
C LYS A 173 -3.61 74.98 -32.77
N ASP A 174 -3.51 74.06 -33.73
CA ASP A 174 -3.68 74.39 -35.15
C ASP A 174 -5.09 74.89 -35.45
N MET A 175 -6.13 74.28 -34.87
CA MET A 175 -7.52 74.77 -34.97
C MET A 175 -7.70 76.17 -34.39
N ASP A 176 -7.05 76.49 -33.27
CA ASP A 176 -7.11 77.83 -32.67
C ASP A 176 -6.44 78.89 -33.55
N LEU A 177 -5.32 78.55 -34.21
CA LEU A 177 -4.69 79.41 -35.20
C LEU A 177 -5.61 79.66 -36.40
N VAL A 178 -6.20 78.61 -36.98
CA VAL A 178 -7.16 78.73 -38.07
C VAL A 178 -8.36 79.59 -37.67
N ARG A 179 -8.87 79.43 -36.45
CA ARG A 179 -9.95 80.28 -35.92
C ARG A 179 -9.56 81.76 -35.91
N LYS A 180 -8.35 82.07 -35.43
CA LYS A 180 -7.81 83.44 -35.39
C LYS A 180 -7.63 84.02 -36.79
N ASP A 181 -7.11 83.23 -37.73
CA ASP A 181 -6.94 83.65 -39.13
C ASP A 181 -8.30 83.94 -39.79
N MET A 182 -9.33 83.13 -39.52
CA MET A 182 -10.69 83.38 -39.98
C MET A 182 -11.27 84.67 -39.38
N GLU A 183 -11.04 84.95 -38.09
CA GLU A 183 -11.48 86.19 -37.46
C GLU A 183 -10.81 87.42 -38.09
N ILE A 184 -9.50 87.36 -38.37
CA ILE A 184 -8.76 88.41 -39.07
C ILE A 184 -9.32 88.62 -40.48
N ASN A 185 -9.49 87.53 -41.24
CA ASN A 185 -10.05 87.60 -42.59
C ASN A 185 -11.46 88.20 -42.60
N LYS A 186 -12.30 87.86 -41.61
CA LYS A 186 -13.63 88.46 -41.43
C LYS A 186 -13.54 89.96 -41.14
N MET A 187 -12.62 90.40 -40.30
CA MET A 187 -12.40 91.83 -40.03
C MET A 187 -11.93 92.59 -41.27
N GLU A 188 -10.99 92.01 -42.03
CA GLU A 188 -10.47 92.61 -43.26
C GLU A 188 -11.57 92.72 -44.33
N LEU A 189 -12.35 91.67 -44.54
CA LEU A 189 -13.50 91.70 -45.45
C LEU A 189 -14.53 92.76 -45.03
N ASN A 190 -14.85 92.85 -43.74
CA ASN A 190 -15.74 93.89 -43.21
C ASN A 190 -15.16 95.30 -43.46
N SER A 191 -13.86 95.51 -43.24
CA SER A 191 -13.18 96.77 -43.52
C SER A 191 -13.26 97.14 -45.00
N GLN A 192 -13.02 96.19 -45.90
CA GLN A 192 -13.14 96.38 -47.34
C GLN A 192 -14.58 96.73 -47.75
N LEU A 193 -15.59 96.05 -47.19
CA LEU A 193 -17.00 96.36 -47.42
C LEU A 193 -17.36 97.79 -46.97
N VAL A 194 -16.90 98.22 -45.78
CA VAL A 194 -17.09 99.59 -45.29
C VAL A 194 -16.43 100.61 -46.23
N LYS A 195 -15.23 100.31 -46.73
CA LYS A 195 -14.52 101.18 -47.68
C LYS A 195 -15.23 101.28 -49.04
N ILE A 196 -15.78 100.18 -49.56
CA ILE A 196 -16.59 100.18 -50.79
C ILE A 196 -17.89 100.96 -50.57
N THR A 197 -18.58 100.71 -49.45
CA THR A 197 -19.83 101.38 -49.10
C THR A 197 -19.64 102.90 -48.99
N SER A 198 -18.57 103.36 -48.31
CA SER A 198 -18.27 104.79 -48.18
C SER A 198 -17.85 105.45 -49.50
N LYS A 199 -17.12 104.75 -50.39
CA LYS A 199 -16.84 105.21 -51.75
C LYS A 199 -18.11 105.32 -52.61
N LEU A 200 -19.02 104.36 -52.50
CA LEU A 200 -20.28 104.38 -53.22
C LEU A 200 -21.18 105.51 -52.71
N GLU A 201 -21.25 105.70 -51.38
CA GLU A 201 -22.00 106.79 -50.75
C GLU A 201 -21.45 108.17 -51.17
N SER A 202 -20.12 108.35 -51.18
CA SER A 202 -19.51 109.62 -51.62
C SER A 202 -19.72 109.87 -53.12
N SER A 203 -19.63 108.84 -53.96
CA SER A 203 -19.95 108.92 -55.38
C SER A 203 -21.42 109.30 -55.60
N PHE A 204 -22.37 108.67 -54.90
CA PHE A 204 -23.78 109.04 -54.99
C PHE A 204 -24.02 110.46 -54.50
N LYS A 205 -23.41 110.90 -53.39
CA LYS A 205 -23.48 112.30 -52.93
C LYS A 205 -23.02 113.28 -54.02
N LEU A 206 -21.91 112.97 -54.71
CA LEU A 206 -21.42 113.78 -55.82
C LEU A 206 -22.39 113.76 -57.01
N HIS A 207 -22.91 112.60 -57.40
CA HIS A 207 -23.89 112.48 -58.50
C HIS A 207 -25.19 113.21 -58.17
N TYR A 208 -25.75 113.05 -56.96
CA TYR A 208 -26.92 113.82 -56.51
C TYR A 208 -26.66 115.32 -56.56
N TRP A 209 -25.48 115.76 -56.13
CA TRP A 209 -25.07 117.16 -56.23
C TRP A 209 -24.99 117.64 -57.69
N MET A 210 -24.37 116.87 -58.59
CA MET A 210 -24.29 117.18 -60.03
C MET A 210 -25.66 117.14 -60.73
N PHE A 211 -26.52 116.16 -60.45
CA PHE A 211 -27.88 116.13 -60.97
C PHE A 211 -28.68 117.34 -60.49
N GLY A 212 -28.49 117.77 -59.23
CA GLY A 212 -29.05 119.01 -58.71
C GLY A 212 -28.66 120.22 -59.55
N THR A 213 -27.39 120.39 -59.91
CA THR A 213 -26.94 121.51 -60.76
C THR A 213 -27.47 121.40 -62.19
N VAL A 214 -27.48 120.19 -62.77
CA VAL A 214 -28.03 119.92 -64.11
C VAL A 214 -29.53 120.21 -64.16
N ILE A 215 -30.32 119.73 -63.19
CA ILE A 215 -31.76 120.03 -63.08
C ILE A 215 -31.98 121.54 -62.96
N THR A 216 -31.20 122.22 -62.11
CA THR A 216 -31.30 123.68 -61.93
C THR A 216 -31.02 124.44 -63.23
N LEU A 217 -30.00 124.02 -63.99
CA LEU A 217 -29.69 124.58 -65.32
C LEU A 217 -30.81 124.33 -66.32
N PHE A 218 -31.34 123.10 -66.41
CA PHE A 218 -32.44 122.77 -67.32
C PHE A 218 -33.72 123.55 -66.98
N VAL A 219 -34.09 123.65 -65.70
CA VAL A 219 -35.21 124.49 -65.26
C VAL A 219 -34.98 125.94 -65.63
N GLY A 220 -33.75 126.46 -65.42
CA GLY A 220 -33.37 127.81 -65.83
C GLY A 220 -33.53 128.06 -67.34
N ILE A 221 -33.06 127.15 -68.20
CA ILE A 221 -33.21 127.23 -69.65
C ILE A 221 -34.69 127.13 -70.07
N PHE A 222 -35.47 126.25 -69.45
CA PHE A 222 -36.88 126.09 -69.77
C PHE A 222 -37.68 127.36 -69.41
N LEU A 223 -37.38 128.01 -68.28
CA LEU A 223 -37.97 129.28 -67.88
C LEU A 223 -37.59 130.42 -68.84
N THR A 224 -36.32 130.49 -69.29
CA THR A 224 -35.90 131.50 -70.28
C THR A 224 -36.54 131.28 -71.65
N LEU A 225 -36.68 130.02 -72.09
CA LEU A 225 -37.39 129.69 -73.33
C LEU A 225 -38.89 129.99 -73.26
N ILE A 226 -39.58 129.68 -72.15
CA ILE A 226 -40.98 130.09 -71.92
C ILE A 226 -41.11 131.62 -71.99
N SER A 227 -40.14 132.36 -71.45
CA SER A 227 -40.10 133.83 -71.52
C SER A 227 -39.94 134.37 -72.96
N ILE A 228 -39.29 133.60 -73.86
CA ILE A 228 -39.14 133.95 -75.28
C ILE A 228 -40.37 133.56 -76.10
N LEU A 229 -41.03 132.44 -75.80
CA LEU A 229 -42.22 131.93 -76.50
C LEU A 229 -43.53 132.67 -76.15
N ASN A 230 -43.57 133.38 -75.02
CA ASN A 230 -44.69 134.26 -74.64
C ASN A 230 -44.57 135.68 -75.22
N LYS A 231 -43.84 135.86 -76.33
CA LYS A 231 -43.72 137.08 -77.13
C LYS A 231 -44.11 136.80 -78.57
#